data_AF-A0AB74ELJ9-F1
#
_entry.id   AF-A0AB74ELJ9-F1
#
_cell.length_a   1.000
_cell.length_b   1.000
_cell.length_c   1.000
_cell.angle_alpha   90.00
_cell.angle_beta   90.00
_cell.angle_gamma   90.00
#
_symmetry.space_group_name_H-M   'P 1'
#
loop_
_entity.id
_entity.type
_entity.pdbx_description
1 polymer ?
#
loop_
_entity_poly.entity_id
_entity_poly.type
_entity_poly.pdbx_seq_one_letter_code
_entity_poly.pdbx_strand_id
1 'polypeptide(L)'
;MCDYPQTLIDLVAGGIGVAMVQGNKAEAAAKEGAGVAIIESCRHSMPLNFIYAEEYEDNPHVSLLLECVEKVWGVQAVQPPVVSDN
;
A
#
# COMPACT_ATOMS: atom_id res chain seq x y z
N MET A 1 18.28 1.02 -5.51
CA MET A 1 17.06 0.54 -4.84
C MET A 1 17.03 -0.97 -5.02
N CYS A 2 16.76 -1.74 -3.97
CA CYS A 2 16.40 -3.15 -4.15
C CYS A 2 14.90 -3.15 -4.47
N ASP A 3 14.56 -3.43 -5.73
CA ASP A 3 13.18 -3.29 -6.22
C ASP A 3 12.27 -4.45 -5.79
N TYR A 4 12.82 -5.44 -5.10
CA TYR A 4 12.07 -6.60 -4.64
C TYR A 4 11.95 -6.63 -3.10
N PRO A 5 10.71 -6.55 -2.56
CA PRO A 5 10.48 -6.52 -1.11
C PRO A 5 11.05 -7.74 -0.36
N GLN A 6 11.10 -8.91 -1.02
CA GLN A 6 11.66 -10.11 -0.40
C GLN A 6 13.16 -9.97 -0.13
N THR A 7 13.91 -9.39 -1.08
CA THR A 7 15.35 -9.16 -0.91
C THR A 7 15.64 -8.23 0.28
N LEU A 8 14.79 -7.23 0.51
CA LEU A 8 14.90 -6.36 1.70
C LEU A 8 14.66 -7.14 3.00
N ILE A 9 13.68 -8.04 3.02
CA ILE A 9 13.39 -8.90 4.17
C ILE A 9 14.57 -9.84 4.44
N ASP A 10 15.11 -10.49 3.40
CA ASP A 10 16.23 -11.43 3.51
C ASP A 10 17.49 -10.75 4.06
N LEU A 11 17.75 -9.49 3.65
CA LEU A 11 18.86 -8.69 4.19
C LEU A 11 18.67 -8.39 5.68
N VAL A 12 17.47 -7.97 6.09
CA VAL A 12 17.17 -7.69 7.52
C VAL A 12 17.24 -8.98 8.35
N ALA A 13 16.74 -10.10 7.84
CA ALA A 13 16.86 -11.42 8.46
C ALA A 13 18.33 -11.86 8.62
N GLY A 14 19.19 -11.49 7.67
CA GLY A 14 20.64 -11.67 7.74
C GLY A 14 21.35 -10.72 8.73
N GLY A 15 20.61 -9.87 9.47
CA GLY A 15 21.15 -8.90 10.41
C GLY A 15 21.65 -7.60 9.77
N ILE A 16 21.32 -7.37 8.49
CA ILE A 16 21.77 -6.20 7.74
C ILE A 16 20.76 -5.07 7.89
N GLY A 17 20.89 -4.32 9.00
CA GLY A 17 20.21 -3.05 9.22
C GLY A 17 18.69 -3.15 9.40
N VAL A 18 17.99 -2.10 8.97
CA VAL A 18 16.52 -1.96 9.06
C VAL A 18 15.97 -1.49 7.71
N ALA A 19 14.78 -1.97 7.34
CA ALA A 19 14.13 -1.63 6.07
C ALA A 19 12.63 -1.36 6.27
N MET A 20 12.09 -0.42 5.48
CA MET A 20 10.66 -0.19 5.36
C MET A 20 10.08 -1.05 4.25
N VAL A 21 9.07 -1.86 4.57
CA VAL A 21 8.38 -2.74 3.63
C VAL A 21 6.86 -2.68 3.83
N GLN A 22 6.10 -3.29 2.93
CA GLN A 22 4.64 -3.41 3.08
C GLN A 22 4.28 -4.21 4.33
N GLY A 23 3.30 -3.72 5.11
CA GLY A 23 2.92 -4.32 6.40
C GLY A 23 2.54 -5.79 6.30
N ASN A 24 1.77 -6.18 5.28
CA ASN A 24 1.40 -7.58 5.04
C ASN A 24 2.61 -8.51 4.86
N LYS A 25 3.67 -8.05 4.19
CA LYS A 25 4.90 -8.83 3.97
C LYS A 25 5.77 -8.89 5.22
N ALA A 26 5.87 -7.79 5.98
CA ALA A 26 6.56 -7.79 7.27
C ALA A 26 5.88 -8.76 8.26
N GLU A 27 4.55 -8.74 8.33
CA GLU A 27 3.77 -9.63 9.20
C GLU A 27 3.92 -11.10 8.82
N ALA A 28 3.95 -11.41 7.52
CA ALA A 28 4.19 -12.78 7.05
C ALA A 28 5.59 -13.26 7.45
N ALA A 29 6.64 -12.47 7.19
CA ALA A 29 8.01 -12.83 7.53
C ALA A 29 8.24 -12.97 9.06
N ALA A 30 7.60 -12.12 9.86
CA ALA A 30 7.64 -12.23 11.32
C ALA A 30 6.95 -13.51 11.81
N LYS A 31 5.81 -13.89 11.22
CA LYS A 31 5.08 -15.13 11.55
C LYS A 31 5.83 -16.39 11.12
N GLU A 32 6.55 -16.33 10.00
CA GLU A 32 7.38 -17.43 9.49
C GLU A 32 8.66 -17.64 10.31
N GLY A 33 8.93 -16.77 11.30
CA GLY A 33 10.08 -16.93 12.19
C GLY A 33 11.40 -16.52 11.55
N ALA A 34 11.38 -15.66 10.53
CA ALA A 34 12.57 -15.20 9.81
C ALA A 34 13.53 -14.34 10.65
N GLY A 35 13.37 -14.27 11.97
CA GLY A 35 14.23 -13.48 12.86
C GLY A 35 14.07 -11.96 12.72
N VAL A 36 12.98 -11.50 12.09
CA VAL A 36 12.69 -10.09 11.89
C VAL A 36 11.68 -9.58 12.93
N ALA A 37 11.92 -8.39 13.47
CA ALA A 37 11.02 -7.71 14.40
C ALA A 37 10.38 -6.49 13.74
N ILE A 38 9.08 -6.28 13.98
CA ILE A 38 8.34 -5.13 13.45
C ILE A 38 8.39 -3.99 14.48
N ILE A 39 8.82 -2.82 14.03
CA ILE A 39 8.85 -1.59 14.84
C ILE A 39 7.54 -0.84 14.60
N GLU A 40 6.52 -1.12 15.41
CA GLU A 40 5.17 -0.54 15.24
C GLU A 40 5.14 0.99 15.35
N SER A 41 6.07 1.61 16.08
CA SER A 41 6.16 3.08 16.16
C SER A 41 6.53 3.75 14.84
N CYS A 42 7.07 3.00 13.88
CA CYS A 42 7.39 3.47 12.54
C CYS A 42 6.33 3.08 11.50
N ARG A 43 5.21 2.46 11.92
CA ARG A 43 4.13 2.07 11.01
C ARG A 43 3.52 3.35 10.42
N HIS A 44 3.64 3.48 9.11
CA HIS A 44 3.03 4.56 8.35
C HIS A 44 1.94 4.01 7.43
N SER A 45 0.76 4.64 7.44
CA SER A 45 -0.28 4.36 6.46
C SER A 45 -0.04 5.21 5.22
N MET A 46 0.21 4.58 4.08
CA MET A 46 0.29 5.29 2.81
C MET A 46 -1.10 5.29 2.14
N PRO A 47 -1.66 6.44 1.75
CA PRO A 47 -2.92 6.47 1.02
C PRO A 47 -2.74 5.81 -0.35
N LEU A 48 -3.69 4.95 -0.71
CA LEU A 48 -3.76 4.34 -2.04
C LEU A 48 -4.73 5.17 -2.89
N ASN A 49 -4.30 5.61 -4.06
CA ASN A 49 -5.10 6.44 -4.94
C ASN A 49 -5.59 5.63 -6.15
N PHE A 50 -6.86 5.79 -6.51
CA PHE A 50 -7.42 5.28 -7.75
C PHE A 50 -7.29 6.36 -8.83
N ILE A 51 -6.30 6.23 -9.71
CA ILE A 51 -5.93 7.27 -10.68
C ILE A 51 -6.48 6.91 -12.06
N TYR A 52 -7.21 7.84 -12.67
CA TYR A 52 -7.72 7.75 -14.03
C TYR A 52 -7.57 9.12 -14.72
N ALA A 53 -7.58 9.12 -16.06
CA ALA A 53 -7.56 10.38 -16.81
C ALA A 53 -8.93 11.05 -16.76
N GLU A 54 -8.94 12.39 -16.66
CA GLU A 54 -10.16 13.22 -16.55
C GLU A 54 -11.17 12.95 -17.69
N GLU A 55 -10.68 12.62 -18.89
CA GLU A 55 -11.52 12.22 -20.04
C GLU A 55 -12.43 11.00 -19.78
N TYR A 56 -12.14 10.21 -18.74
CA TYR A 56 -12.92 9.04 -18.34
C TYR A 56 -13.76 9.26 -17.07
N GLU A 57 -13.90 10.49 -16.57
CA GLU A 57 -14.73 10.78 -15.39
C GLU A 57 -16.19 10.32 -15.59
N ASP A 58 -16.75 10.56 -16.77
CA ASP A 58 -18.10 10.11 -17.14
C ASP A 58 -18.16 8.67 -17.67
N ASN A 59 -17.04 7.94 -17.68
CA ASN A 59 -17.00 6.58 -18.22
C ASN A 59 -17.60 5.58 -17.22
N PRO A 60 -18.71 4.90 -17.56
CA PRO A 60 -19.36 3.95 -16.65
C PRO A 60 -18.45 2.77 -16.26
N HIS A 61 -17.43 2.44 -17.06
CA HIS A 61 -16.46 1.40 -16.73
C HIS A 61 -15.50 1.82 -15.60
N VAL A 62 -15.16 3.11 -15.51
CA VAL A 62 -14.31 3.63 -14.43
C VAL A 62 -15.06 3.58 -13.11
N SER A 63 -16.32 4.00 -13.10
CA SER A 63 -17.19 3.91 -11.91
C SER A 63 -17.40 2.46 -11.47
N LEU A 64 -17.61 1.54 -12.42
CA LEU A 64 -17.74 0.11 -12.11
C LEU A 64 -16.44 -0.47 -11.51
N LEU A 65 -15.28 -0.10 -12.05
CA LEU A 65 -13.99 -0.52 -11.50
C LEU A 65 -13.77 0.02 -10.09
N LEU A 66 -14.12 1.28 -9.84
CA LEU A 66 -14.06 1.87 -8.51
C LEU A 66 -14.94 1.09 -7.53
N GLU A 67 -16.20 0.80 -7.88
CA GLU A 67 -17.08 -0.02 -7.04
C GLU A 67 -16.52 -1.42 -6.77
N CYS A 68 -15.91 -2.06 -7.77
CA CYS A 68 -15.28 -3.37 -7.58
C CYS A 68 -14.15 -3.30 -6.57
N VAL A 69 -13.31 -2.25 -6.67
CA VAL A 69 -12.20 -2.02 -5.75
C VAL A 69 -12.72 -1.78 -4.33
N GLU A 70 -13.73 -0.93 -4.16
CA GLU A 70 -14.37 -0.67 -2.86
C GLU A 70 -14.92 -1.96 -2.23
N LYS A 71 -15.60 -2.80 -3.03
CA LYS A 71 -16.17 -4.08 -2.57
C LYS A 71 -15.09 -5.09 -2.18
N VAL A 72 -14.02 -5.22 -2.97
CA VAL A 72 -12.96 -6.21 -2.73
C VAL A 72 -12.07 -5.82 -1.55
N TRP A 73 -11.72 -4.54 -1.43
CA TRP A 73 -10.88 -4.05 -0.33
C TRP A 73 -11.67 -3.65 0.92
N GLY A 74 -13.01 -3.58 0.85
CA GLY A 74 -13.85 -3.21 1.97
C GLY A 74 -13.60 -1.76 2.42
N VAL A 75 -13.25 -0.89 1.48
CA VAL A 75 -12.95 0.53 1.71
C VAL A 75 -13.95 1.38 0.94
N GLN A 76 -14.21 2.59 1.43
CA GLN A 76 -14.97 3.59 0.69
C GLN A 76 -13.98 4.62 0.14
N ALA A 77 -14.09 4.94 -1.15
CA ALA A 77 -13.26 5.97 -1.76
C ALA A 77 -13.53 7.30 -1.05
N VAL A 78 -12.51 7.84 -0.41
CA VAL A 78 -12.55 9.20 0.11
C VAL A 78 -12.22 10.11 -1.06
N GLN A 79 -13.18 10.95 -1.48
CA GLN A 79 -12.89 11.95 -2.51
C GLN A 79 -11.74 12.83 -2.01
N PRO A 80 -10.71 13.07 -2.85
CA PRO A 80 -9.69 14.04 -2.49
C PRO A 80 -10.36 15.40 -2.23
N PRO A 81 -9.86 16.19 -1.26
CA PRO A 81 -10.40 17.51 -1.02
C PRO A 81 -10.39 18.31 -2.32
N VAL A 82 -11.55 18.81 -2.73
CA VAL A 82 -11.69 19.72 -3.86
C VAL A 82 -10.79 20.92 -3.56
N VAL A 83 -9.67 21.03 -4.27
CA VAL A 83 -8.85 22.23 -4.23
C VAL A 83 -9.67 23.28 -4.99
N SER A 84 -10.44 24.08 -4.26
CA SER A 84 -10.99 25.31 -4.81
C SER A 84 -9.83 26.23 -5.14
N ASP A 85 -9.44 26.28 -6.41
CA ASP A 85 -8.66 27.37 -6.95
C ASP A 85 -9.50 28.65 -6.80
N ASN A 86 -9.02 29.56 -5.95
CA ASN A 86 -9.61 30.86 -5.68
C ASN A 86 -8.62 31.96 -6.08
#